data_AF-A0A2N6BVR4-F1
#
_entry.id   AF-A0A2N6BVR4-F1
#
_cell.length_a   1.000
_cell.length_b   1.000
_cell.length_c   1.000
_cell.angle_alpha   90.00
_cell.angle_beta   90.00
_cell.angle_gamma   90.00
#
_symmetry.space_group_name_H-M   'P 1'
#
loop_
_entity.id
_entity.type
_entity.pdbx_description
1 polymer ?
#
loop_
_entity_poly.entity_id
_entity_poly.type
_entity_poly.pdbx_seq_one_letter_code
_entity_poly.pdbx_strand_id
1 'polypeptide(L)' 'MTGIEINTVIKEGEAYEAITTLAQNSGVDLIVMGSHGKKRLQRLLMGSVTERTIGYASCPVLVIH' A
#
# COMPACT_ATOMS: atom_id res chain seq x y z
N MET A 1 23.58 -4.33 17.66
CA MET A 1 22.72 -4.44 16.47
C MET A 1 21.36 -3.90 16.86
N THR A 2 20.92 -2.78 16.28
CA THR A 2 19.57 -2.26 16.48
C THR A 2 18.63 -3.03 15.56
N GLY A 3 17.68 -3.76 16.14
CA GLY A 3 16.63 -4.43 15.38
C GLY A 3 15.60 -3.44 14.83
N ILE A 4 14.81 -3.88 13.86
CA ILE A 4 13.67 -3.12 13.33
C ILE A 4 12.43 -3.54 14.12
N GLU A 5 11.67 -2.58 14.64
CA GLU A 5 10.35 -2.85 15.22
C GLU A 5 9.35 -3.17 14.10
N ILE A 6 8.62 -4.27 14.22
CA ILE A 6 7.67 -4.74 13.20
C ILE A 6 6.30 -4.87 13.84
N ASN A 7 5.33 -4.15 13.30
CA ASN A 7 3.92 -4.34 13.60
C ASN A 7 3.21 -4.98 12.40
N THR A 8 2.53 -6.11 12.62
CA THR A 8 1.77 -6.82 11.58
C THR A 8 0.29 -6.66 11.83
N VAL A 9 -0.45 -6.21 10.81
CA VAL A 9 -1.88 -5.93 10.91
C VAL A 9 -2.64 -6.69 9.82
N ILE A 10 -3.75 -7.32 10.18
CA ILE A 10 -4.72 -7.91 9.26
C ILE A 10 -6.01 -7.10 9.35
N LYS A 11 -6.56 -6.70 8.20
CA LYS A 11 -7.81 -5.96 8.07
C LYS A 11 -8.68 -6.63 7.01
N GLU A 12 -9.99 -6.62 7.25
CA GLU A 12 -11.00 -6.99 6.26
C GLU A 12 -11.53 -5.73 5.56
N GLY A 13 -12.03 -5.89 4.33
CA GLY A 13 -12.60 -4.81 3.52
C GLY A 13 -11.84 -4.56 2.22
N GLU A 14 -12.10 -3.40 1.61
CA GLU A 14 -11.43 -2.96 0.38
C GLU A 14 -9.97 -2.61 0.67
N ALA A 15 -9.04 -3.23 -0.07
CA ALA A 15 -7.62 -3.18 0.25
C ALA A 15 -7.05 -1.76 0.29
N TYR A 16 -7.38 -0.91 -0.69
CA TYR A 16 -6.84 0.44 -0.75
C TYR A 16 -7.33 1.31 0.41
N GLU A 17 -8.59 1.16 0.81
CA GLU A 17 -9.19 1.90 1.93
C GLU A 17 -8.54 1.49 3.25
N ALA A 18 -8.38 0.18 3.48
CA ALA A 18 -7.71 -0.32 4.67
C ALA A 18 -6.26 0.18 4.77
N ILE A 19 -5.53 0.25 3.65
CA ILE A 19 -4.15 0.75 3.58
C ILE A 19 -4.11 2.25 3.91
N THR A 20 -4.91 3.08 3.22
CA THR A 20 -4.85 4.54 3.39
C THR A 20 -5.34 4.98 4.77
N THR A 21 -6.40 4.35 5.29
CA THR A 21 -6.90 4.62 6.64
C THR A 21 -5.90 4.20 7.71
N LEU A 22 -5.21 3.05 7.56
CA LEU A 22 -4.18 2.65 8.52
C LEU A 22 -2.99 3.61 8.50
N ALA A 23 -2.53 4.01 7.31
CA ALA A 23 -1.43 4.96 7.16
C ALA A 23 -1.77 6.31 7.81
N GLN A 24 -2.99 6.82 7.58
CA GLN A 24 -3.47 8.05 8.20
C GLN A 24 -3.54 7.93 9.73
N ASN A 25 -4.18 6.87 10.25
CA ASN A 25 -4.39 6.70 11.69
C ASN A 25 -3.09 6.45 12.46
N SER A 26 -2.10 5.84 11.82
CA SER A 26 -0.81 5.51 12.44
C SER A 26 0.26 6.57 12.20
N GLY A 27 -0.06 7.65 11.47
CA GLY A 27 0.89 8.72 11.16
C GLY A 27 2.09 8.23 10.34
N VAL A 28 1.86 7.34 9.37
CA VAL A 28 2.94 6.78 8.53
C VAL A 28 3.48 7.85 7.57
N ASP A 29 4.80 7.96 7.47
CA ASP A 29 5.49 8.92 6.60
C ASP A 29 5.59 8.46 5.13
N LEU A 30 5.51 7.15 4.87
CA LEU A 30 5.64 6.56 3.53
C LEU A 30 4.92 5.22 3.43
N ILE A 31 4.09 5.06 2.38
CA ILE A 31 3.60 3.74 1.97
C ILE A 31 4.54 3.16 0.92
N VAL A 32 4.99 1.93 1.13
CA VAL A 32 5.77 1.16 0.14
C VAL A 32 4.93 -0.02 -0.35
N MET A 33 4.74 -0.13 -1.66
CA MET A 33 3.95 -1.22 -2.24
C MET A 33 4.41 -1.61 -3.65
N GLY A 34 4.07 -2.83 -4.06
CA GLY A 34 4.30 -3.29 -5.43
C GLY A 34 3.37 -2.61 -6.44
N SER A 35 3.82 -2.54 -7.70
CA SER A 35 3.04 -2.04 -8.84
C SER A 35 1.94 -3.02 -9.30
N HIS A 36 2.08 -4.30 -8.96
CA HIS A 36 1.20 -5.37 -9.38
C HIS A 36 0.89 -6.34 -8.23
N GLY A 37 -0.26 -7.01 -8.31
CA GLY A 37 -0.72 -8.00 -7.33
C GLY A 37 -0.91 -9.39 -7.93
N LYS A 38 -1.82 -10.19 -7.35
CA LYS A 38 -2.03 -11.61 -7.70
C LYS A 38 -2.62 -11.87 -9.10
N LYS A 39 -3.19 -10.86 -9.79
CA LYS A 39 -3.79 -11.05 -11.11
C LYS A 39 -2.72 -10.98 -12.21
N ARG A 40 -2.69 -12.00 -13.07
CA ARG A 40 -1.74 -12.16 -14.17
C ARG A 40 -1.98 -11.07 -15.23
N LEU A 41 -1.02 -10.15 -15.33
CA LEU A 41 -1.07 -8.97 -16.18
C LEU A 41 -0.98 -9.35 -17.66
N GLN A 42 -2.06 -9.17 -18.43
CA GLN A 42 -2.00 -9.30 -19.89
C GLN A 42 -1.48 -8.04 -20.60
N ARG A 43 -1.12 -6.96 -19.90
CA ARG A 43 -0.45 -5.74 -20.45
C ARG A 43 -0.11 -4.79 -19.30
N LEU A 44 1.11 -4.24 -19.27
CA LEU A 44 1.67 -2.97 -18.74
C LEU A 44 0.86 -2.02 -17.81
N LEU A 45 -0.25 -2.43 -17.21
CA LEU A 45 -1.18 -1.59 -16.46
C LEU A 45 -0.92 -1.72 -14.95
N MET A 46 -0.86 -0.57 -14.28
CA MET A 46 -0.73 -0.51 -12.82
C MET A 46 -1.90 -1.21 -12.12
N GLY A 47 -1.62 -1.93 -11.03
CA GLY A 47 -2.67 -2.64 -10.28
C GLY A 47 -3.69 -1.69 -9.66
N SER A 48 -4.97 -2.07 -9.67
CA SER A 48 -6.07 -1.21 -9.18
C SER A 48 -5.94 -0.80 -7.72
N VAL A 49 -5.29 -1.63 -6.89
CA VAL A 49 -5.02 -1.29 -5.48
C VAL A 49 -3.95 -0.20 -5.39
N THR A 50 -2.87 -0.32 -6.15
CA THR A 50 -1.79 0.66 -6.23
C THR A 50 -2.31 2.01 -6.74
N GLU A 51 -3.06 1.99 -7.84
CA GLU A 51 -3.66 3.19 -8.42
C GLU A 51 -4.56 3.93 -7.41
N ARG A 52 -5.48 3.22 -6.76
CA ARG A 52 -6.36 3.83 -5.76
C ARG A 52 -5.58 4.29 -4.53
N THR A 53 -4.58 3.54 -4.07
CA THR A 53 -3.76 3.95 -2.92
C THR A 53 -3.05 5.27 -3.21
N ILE A 54 -2.45 5.44 -4.41
CA ILE A 54 -1.84 6.71 -4.81
C ILE A 54 -2.86 7.86 -4.80
N GLY A 55 -4.08 7.61 -5.28
CA GLY A 55 -5.13 8.63 -5.34
C GLY A 55 -5.69 9.07 -3.98
N TYR A 56 -5.65 8.20 -2.97
CA TYR A 56 -6.30 8.44 -1.66
C TYR A 56 -5.32 8.53 -0.47
N ALA A 57 -4.02 8.28 -0.66
CA ALA A 57 -3.05 8.31 0.43
C ALA A 57 -2.86 9.73 0.99
N SER A 58 -2.76 9.83 2.31
CA SER A 58 -2.42 11.07 3.02
C SER A 58 -0.90 11.33 3.07
N CYS A 59 -0.09 10.41 2.54
CA CYS A 59 1.37 10.45 2.56
C CYS A 59 1.93 9.98 1.20
N PRO A 60 3.24 10.22 0.91
CA PRO A 60 3.89 9.71 -0.28
C PRO A 60 3.73 8.18 -0.44
N VAL A 61 3.67 7.74 -1.70
CA VAL A 61 3.62 6.32 -2.06
C VAL A 61 4.82 5.97 -2.95
N LEU A 62 5.67 5.07 -2.47
CA LEU A 62 6.76 4.49 -3.25
C LEU A 62 6.31 3.17 -3.88
N VAL A 63 6.25 3.16 -5.21
CA VAL A 63 5.85 2.00 -6.00
C VAL A 63 7.08 1.27 -6.52
N ILE A 64 7.12 -0.05 -6.30
CA ILE A 64 8.20 -0.94 -6.77
C ILE A 64 7.70 -1.82 -7.93
N HIS A 65 8.53 -1.97 -8.98
CA HIS A 65 8.26 -2.81 -10.15
C HIS A 65 8.80 -4.22 -10.02
#